data_AF-A0AAD4YTR6-F1
#
_entry.id   AF-A0AAD4YTR6-F1
#
_cell.length_a   1.000
_cell.length_b   1.000
_cell.length_c   1.000
_cell.angle_alpha   90.00
_cell.angle_beta   90.00
_cell.angle_gamma   90.00
#
_symmetry.space_group_name_H-M   'P 1'
#
loop_
_entity.id
_entity.type
_entity.pdbx_description
1 polymer ?
#
loop_
_entity_poly.entity_id
_entity_poly.type
_entity_poly.pdbx_seq_one_letter_code
_entity_poly.pdbx_strand_id
1 'polypeptide(L)'
;MLKRNPKQWHEKLLETLWAYRTSKREATGMTPYALSYGHDAILPMEIAVQYLRIAHQHSLVEEDYSQAMLLELEGLDTSRINTLNKLLA
;
A
#
# COMPACT_ATOMS: atom_id res chain seq x y z
N MET A 1 -20.73 11.49 -7.36
CA MET A 1 -19.90 12.51 -8.06
C MET A 1 -19.80 12.22 -9.55
N LEU A 2 -19.21 11.10 -10.00
CA LEU A 2 -19.07 10.78 -11.44
C LEU A 2 -20.41 10.65 -12.19
N LYS A 3 -21.45 10.10 -11.55
CA LYS A 3 -22.81 10.03 -12.12
C LYS A 3 -23.43 11.40 -12.41
N ARG A 4 -22.99 12.46 -11.71
CA ARG A 4 -23.51 13.83 -11.91
C ARG A 4 -22.76 14.54 -13.03
N ASN A 5 -21.43 14.38 -13.11
CA ASN A 5 -20.58 14.99 -14.14
C ASN A 5 -19.61 13.95 -14.75
N PRO A 6 -20.07 13.10 -15.68
CA PRO A 6 -19.27 11.98 -16.20
C PRO A 6 -18.03 12.42 -17.00
N LYS A 7 -18.02 13.66 -17.54
CA LYS A 7 -16.86 14.21 -18.26
C LYS A 7 -15.69 14.60 -17.35
N GLN A 8 -15.91 14.75 -16.05
CA GLN A 8 -14.90 15.18 -15.08
C GLN A 8 -14.20 13.99 -14.38
N TRP A 9 -14.25 12.79 -14.95
CA TRP A 9 -13.66 11.60 -14.31
C TRP A 9 -12.16 11.74 -14.05
N HIS A 10 -11.46 12.48 -14.92
CA HIS A 10 -10.02 12.72 -14.84
C HIS A 10 -9.64 13.51 -13.58
N GLU A 11 -10.50 14.42 -13.10
CA GLU A 11 -10.29 15.18 -11.85
C GLU A 11 -10.24 14.25 -10.62
N LYS A 12 -10.88 13.08 -10.71
CA LYS A 12 -10.95 12.08 -9.63
C LYS A 12 -10.08 10.86 -9.84
N LEU A 13 -9.39 10.77 -10.98
CA LEU A 13 -8.59 9.61 -11.34
C LEU A 13 -7.48 9.35 -10.32
N LEU A 14 -6.73 10.38 -9.95
CA LEU A 14 -5.59 10.24 -9.04
C LEU A 14 -6.04 9.75 -7.66
N GLU A 15 -7.07 10.38 -7.09
CA GLU A 15 -7.67 10.00 -5.80
C GLU A 15 -8.20 8.54 -5.84
N THR A 16 -8.86 8.16 -6.95
CA THR A 16 -9.41 6.82 -7.13
C THR A 16 -8.31 5.77 -7.24
N LEU A 17 -7.26 6.05 -8.02
CA LEU A 17 -6.10 5.16 -8.14
C LEU A 17 -5.35 5.02 -6.81
N TRP A 18 -5.21 6.11 -6.06
CA TRP A 18 -4.59 6.08 -4.74
C TRP A 18 -5.37 5.20 -3.77
N ALA A 19 -6.67 5.46 -3.61
CA ALA A 19 -7.55 4.63 -2.80
C ALA A 19 -7.53 3.17 -3.28
N TYR A 20 -7.43 2.94 -4.60
CA TYR A 20 -7.34 1.60 -5.13
C TYR A 20 -6.05 0.89 -4.70
N ARG A 21 -4.91 1.57 -4.75
CA ARG A 21 -3.60 0.98 -4.43
C ARG A 21 -3.42 0.73 -2.95
N THR A 22 -3.99 1.56 -2.08
CA THR A 22 -3.75 1.50 -0.62
C THR A 22 -4.85 0.77 0.16
N SER A 23 -5.99 0.46 -0.46
CA SER A 23 -7.04 -0.32 0.20
C SER A 23 -6.84 -1.83 0.01
N LYS A 24 -7.04 -2.60 1.08
CA LYS A 24 -7.00 -4.06 1.03
C LYS A 24 -8.10 -4.59 0.10
N ARG A 25 -7.74 -5.55 -0.74
CA ARG A 25 -8.68 -6.24 -1.63
C ARG A 25 -9.27 -7.43 -0.91
N GLU A 26 -10.58 -7.60 -0.98
CA GLU A 26 -11.28 -8.72 -0.34
C GLU A 26 -10.77 -10.07 -0.84
N ALA A 27 -10.56 -10.21 -2.15
CA ALA A 27 -10.09 -11.45 -2.77
C ALA A 27 -8.69 -11.90 -2.28
N THR A 28 -7.81 -10.97 -1.93
CA THR A 28 -6.41 -11.28 -1.65
C THR A 28 -6.03 -11.03 -0.19
N GLY A 29 -6.78 -10.19 0.51
CA GLY A 29 -6.47 -9.67 1.85
C GLY A 29 -5.36 -8.62 1.88
N MET A 30 -4.78 -8.29 0.72
CA MET A 30 -3.61 -7.42 0.59
C MET A 30 -3.93 -6.16 -0.20
N THR A 31 -3.13 -5.11 0.01
CA THR A 31 -3.19 -3.90 -0.81
C THR A 31 -2.44 -4.13 -2.13
N PRO A 32 -2.90 -3.60 -3.27
CA PRO A 32 -2.13 -3.67 -4.51
C PRO A 32 -0.74 -3.02 -4.41
N TYR A 33 -0.61 -1.99 -3.57
CA TYR A 33 0.68 -1.36 -3.28
C TYR A 33 1.66 -2.34 -2.62
N ALA A 34 1.24 -3.05 -1.56
CA ALA A 34 2.09 -4.03 -0.88
C ALA A 34 2.54 -5.17 -1.80
N LEU A 35 1.68 -5.63 -2.72
CA LEU A 35 2.08 -6.63 -3.72
C LEU A 35 3.13 -6.12 -4.71
N SER A 36 3.17 -4.80 -4.94
CA SER A 36 4.13 -4.17 -5.85
C SER A 36 5.46 -3.88 -5.15
N TYR A 37 5.41 -3.37 -3.92
CA TYR A 37 6.56 -2.79 -3.23
C TYR A 37 6.99 -3.52 -1.94
N GLY A 38 6.27 -4.54 -1.50
CA GLY A 38 6.60 -5.33 -0.30
C GLY A 38 5.87 -4.92 0.97
N HIS A 39 5.40 -3.67 1.06
CA HIS A 39 4.82 -3.13 2.29
C HIS A 39 3.65 -2.19 2.01
N ASP A 40 2.81 -1.93 3.01
CA ASP A 40 1.70 -1.00 2.89
C ASP A 40 2.18 0.45 2.83
N ALA A 41 1.62 1.23 1.88
CA ALA A 41 1.95 2.64 1.69
C ALA A 41 1.67 3.47 2.96
N ILE A 42 2.58 4.40 3.26
CA ILE A 42 2.35 5.43 4.28
C ILE A 42 1.40 6.48 3.71
N LEU A 43 0.26 6.69 4.37
CA LEU A 43 -0.75 7.65 3.95
C LEU A 43 -0.37 9.07 4.41
N PRO A 44 -0.71 10.12 3.63
CA PRO A 44 -0.48 11.50 4.04
C PRO A 44 -1.09 11.86 5.40
N MET A 45 -2.24 11.26 5.74
CA MET A 45 -2.86 11.47 7.07
C MET A 45 -2.00 10.88 8.20
N GLU A 46 -1.33 9.75 7.98
CA GLU A 46 -0.47 9.13 8.99
C GLU A 46 0.73 10.04 9.29
N ILE A 47 1.25 10.75 8.28
CA ILE A 47 2.29 11.76 8.45
C ILE A 47 1.77 12.95 9.25
N ALA A 48 0.59 13.47 8.87
CA ALA A 48 0.00 14.62 9.53
C ALA A 48 -0.28 14.39 11.02
N VAL A 49 -0.69 13.18 11.40
CA VAL A 49 -0.96 12.82 12.81
C VAL A 49 0.23 12.17 13.53
N GLN A 50 1.41 12.10 12.91
CA GLN A 50 2.59 11.40 13.43
C GLN A 50 2.27 9.99 13.92
N TYR A 51 1.62 9.20 13.07
CA TYR A 51 1.15 7.87 13.40
C TYR A 51 2.30 6.94 13.84
N LEU A 52 1.94 5.88 14.58
CA LEU A 52 2.87 4.91 15.20
C LEU A 52 4.02 4.48 14.27
N ARG A 53 3.74 4.13 13.01
CA ARG A 53 4.77 3.67 12.06
C ARG A 53 5.87 4.73 11.85
N ILE A 54 5.51 6.00 11.76
CA ILE A 54 6.44 7.12 11.55
C ILE A 54 7.18 7.45 12.84
N ALA A 55 6.49 7.45 13.98
CA ALA A 55 7.12 7.66 15.29
C ALA A 55 8.19 6.59 15.59
N HIS A 56 7.89 5.32 15.27
CA HIS A 56 8.86 4.24 15.40
C HIS A 56 10.02 4.38 14.42
N GLN A 57 9.77 4.79 13.17
CA GLN A 57 10.82 4.99 12.18
C GLN A 57 11.85 6.05 12.61
N HIS A 58 11.41 7.17 13.20
CA HIS A 58 12.33 8.22 13.68
C HIS A 58 13.27 7.78 14.81
N SER A 59 12.96 6.65 15.46
CA SER A 59 13.76 6.11 16.57
C SER A 59 14.78 5.07 16.10
N LEU A 60 14.78 4.69 14.82
CA LEU A 60 15.69 3.68 14.26
C LEU A 60 16.96 4.33 13.71
N VAL A 61 18.08 3.62 13.88
CA VAL A 61 19.32 3.93 13.14
C VAL A 61 19.13 3.47 11.68
N GLU A 62 19.84 4.10 10.75
CA GLU A 62 19.71 3.86 9.31
C GLU A 62 19.89 2.37 8.91
N GLU A 63 20.82 1.67 9.55
CA GLU A 63 21.05 0.23 9.34
C GLU A 63 19.84 -0.61 9.75
N ASP A 64 19.27 -0.35 10.93
CA ASP A 64 18.10 -1.07 11.43
C ASP A 64 16.88 -0.84 10.53
N TYR A 65 16.68 0.40 10.08
CA TYR A 65 15.61 0.74 9.14
C TYR A 65 15.77 0.00 7.81
N SER A 66 16.99 0.00 7.26
CA SER A 66 17.30 -0.66 5.99
C SER A 66 17.10 -2.18 6.11
N GLN A 67 17.50 -2.77 7.23
CA GLN A 67 17.30 -4.19 7.49
C GLN A 67 15.82 -4.55 7.65
N ALA A 68 15.04 -3.73 8.37
CA ALA A 68 13.59 -3.93 8.48
C ALA A 68 12.89 -3.88 7.11
N MET A 69 13.28 -2.93 6.25
CA MET A 69 12.75 -2.83 4.88
C MET A 69 13.12 -4.05 4.02
N LEU A 70 14.34 -4.57 4.16
CA LEU A 70 14.77 -5.79 3.47
C LEU A 70 13.98 -7.02 3.92
N LEU A 71 13.68 -7.15 5.21
CA LEU A 71 12.88 -8.25 5.75
C LEU A 71 11.44 -8.24 5.20
N GLU A 72 10.84 -7.06 5.02
CA GLU A 72 9.53 -6.95 4.37
C GLU A 72 9.56 -7.43 2.90
N LEU A 73 10.69 -7.26 2.21
CA LEU A 73 10.86 -7.71 0.83
C LEU A 73 11.12 -9.22 0.70
N GLU A 74 11.73 -9.85 1.70
CA GLU A 74 12.14 -11.26 1.65
C GLU A 74 10.97 -12.21 1.35
N GLY A 75 9.78 -11.92 1.89
CA GLY A 75 8.57 -12.73 1.69
C GLY A 75 7.66 -12.29 0.52
N LEU A 76 8.07 -11.27 -0.24
CA LEU A 76 7.20 -10.63 -1.23
C LEU A 76 6.86 -11.56 -2.40
N ASP A 77 7.84 -12.30 -2.91
CA ASP A 77 7.62 -13.19 -4.06
C ASP A 77 6.68 -14.34 -3.72
N THR A 78 6.81 -14.91 -2.52
CA THR A 78 5.85 -15.89 -1.99
C THR A 78 4.45 -15.28 -1.89
N SER A 79 4.34 -14.04 -1.38
CA SER A 79 3.06 -13.33 -1.28
C SER A 79 2.42 -13.09 -2.64
N ARG A 80 3.22 -12.76 -3.67
CA ARG A 80 2.77 -12.59 -5.06
C ARG A 80 2.24 -13.90 -5.65
N ILE A 81 2.97 -15.01 -5.49
CA ILE A 81 2.55 -16.34 -5.97
C ILE A 81 1.25 -16.77 -5.28
N ASN A 82 1.18 -16.65 -3.96
CA ASN A 82 -0.02 -16.99 -3.19
C ASN A 82 -1.22 -16.15 -3.63
N THR A 83 -1.00 -14.86 -3.89
CA THR A 83 -2.05 -13.97 -4.37
C THR A 83 -2.52 -14.34 -5.77
N LEU A 84 -1.60 -14.68 -6.67
CA LEU A 84 -1.93 -15.15 -8.01
C LEU A 84 -2.80 -16.42 -7.94
N ASN A 85 -2.41 -17.38 -7.10
CA ASN A 85 -3.18 -18.62 -6.92
C ASN A 85 -4.61 -18.34 -6.41
N LYS A 86 -4.79 -17.38 -5.49
CA LYS A 86 -6.12 -16.96 -5.01
C LYS A 86 -6.98 -16.31 -6.08
N LEU A 87 -6.37 -15.60 -7.04
CA LEU A 87 -7.10 -14.94 -8.13
C LEU A 87 -7.49 -15.89 -9.26
N LEU A 88 -6.80 -17.03 -9.37
CA LEU A 88 -7.06 -18.06 -10.38
C LEU A 88 -8.01 -19.17 -9.91
N ALA A 89 -8.32 -19.23 -8.62
CA ALA A 89 -9.26 -20.16 -8.01
C ALA A 89 -10.71 -19.65 -8.12
#